data_AF-A0A3B1JC61-F1
#
_entry.id   AF-A0A3B1JC61-F1
#
_cell.length_a   1.000
_cell.length_b   1.000
_cell.length_c   1.000
_cell.angle_alpha   90.00
_cell.angle_beta   90.00
_cell.angle_gamma   90.00
#
_symmetry.space_group_name_H-M   'P 1'
#
loop_
_entity.id
_entity.type
_entity.pdbx_description
1 polymer ?
#
loop_
_entity_poly.entity_id
_entity_poly.type
_entity_poly.pdbx_seq_one_letter_code
_entity_poly.pdbx_strand_id
1 'polypeptide(L)'
;LEAKLKDDYRKEKEKVNTKPLGMAFVTFQNEAMTAIILKDFNACQCQGCKCRQEPRSSQFSENLHVYDWSVTYAPDPQNVRW
;
A
#
# COMPACT_ATOMS: atom_id res chain seq x y z
N LEU A 1 0.47 -37.64 -9.92
CA LEU A 1 -0.12 -36.68 -8.96
C LEU A 1 0.73 -35.41 -8.87
N GLU A 2 2.03 -35.50 -8.54
CA GLU A 2 2.93 -34.34 -8.44
C GLU A 2 3.01 -33.47 -9.69
N ALA A 3 3.11 -34.07 -10.89
CA ALA A 3 3.17 -33.33 -12.14
C ALA A 3 1.92 -32.47 -12.39
N LYS A 4 0.74 -33.00 -12.03
CA LYS A 4 -0.53 -32.28 -12.12
C LYS A 4 -0.57 -31.11 -11.14
N LEU A 5 -0.14 -31.32 -9.89
CA LEU A 5 -0.06 -30.26 -8.88
C LEU A 5 0.91 -29.14 -9.28
N LYS A 6 2.05 -29.47 -9.88
CA LYS A 6 3.01 -28.48 -10.40
C LYS A 6 2.42 -27.67 -11.57
N ASP A 7 1.68 -28.32 -12.46
CA ASP A 7 1.01 -27.63 -13.57
C ASP A 7 -0.10 -26.68 -13.09
N ASP A 8 -0.92 -27.13 -12.13
CA ASP A 8 -1.97 -26.31 -11.52
C ASP A 8 -1.38 -25.10 -10.77
N TYR A 9 -0.28 -25.30 -10.03
CA TYR A 9 0.45 -24.20 -9.38
C TYR A 9 0.96 -23.16 -10.38
N ARG A 10 1.56 -23.60 -11.49
CA ARG A 10 2.09 -22.68 -12.52
C ARG A 10 0.98 -21.84 -13.14
N LYS A 11 -0.14 -22.47 -13.52
CA LYS A 11 -1.31 -21.78 -14.08
C LYS A 11 -1.88 -20.75 -13.11
N GLU A 12 -1.89 -21.04 -11.82
CA GLU A 12 -2.39 -20.09 -10.82
C GLU A 12 -1.40 -18.95 -10.58
N LYS A 13 -0.09 -19.24 -10.57
CA LYS A 13 0.97 -18.24 -10.45
C LYS A 13 0.91 -17.20 -11.59
N GLU A 14 0.59 -17.62 -12.81
CA GLU A 14 0.45 -16.73 -13.96
C GLU A 14 -0.72 -15.74 -13.83
N LYS A 15 -1.76 -16.10 -13.05
CA LYS A 15 -2.94 -15.24 -12.83
C LYS A 15 -2.75 -14.20 -11.74
N VAL A 16 -1.66 -14.25 -10.96
CA VAL A 16 -1.45 -13.38 -9.79
C VAL A 16 -1.60 -11.90 -10.15
N ASN A 17 -1.15 -11.49 -11.33
CA ASN A 17 -1.24 -10.08 -11.78
C ASN A 17 -2.65 -9.65 -12.21
N THR A 18 -3.61 -10.57 -12.34
CA THR A 18 -4.96 -10.26 -12.84
C THR A 18 -5.90 -9.77 -11.74
N LYS A 19 -5.54 -9.97 -10.47
CA LYS A 19 -6.37 -9.63 -9.30
C LYS A 19 -5.53 -8.97 -8.20
N PRO A 20 -5.07 -7.72 -8.40
CA PRO A 20 -4.30 -7.01 -7.39
C PRO A 20 -5.14 -6.76 -6.13
N LEU A 21 -4.51 -6.85 -4.96
CA LEU A 21 -5.17 -6.64 -3.67
C LEU A 21 -5.44 -5.16 -3.34
N GLY A 22 -4.90 -4.23 -4.14
CA GLY A 22 -5.04 -2.78 -3.88
C GLY A 22 -4.19 -2.27 -2.73
N MET A 23 -3.14 -3.01 -2.33
CA MET A 23 -2.19 -2.63 -1.28
C MET A 23 -0.76 -2.98 -1.66
N ALA A 24 0.21 -2.30 -1.06
CA ALA A 24 1.63 -2.55 -1.24
C ALA A 24 2.43 -2.26 0.04
N PHE A 25 3.57 -2.93 0.20
CA PHE A 25 4.58 -2.59 1.20
C PHE A 25 5.66 -1.76 0.53
N VAL A 26 5.98 -0.60 1.11
CA VAL A 26 7.02 0.32 0.59
C VAL A 26 8.08 0.49 1.66
N THR A 27 9.35 0.40 1.25
CA THR A 27 10.51 0.60 2.13
C THR A 27 11.24 1.87 1.71
N PHE A 28 11.72 2.64 2.69
CA PHE A 28 12.51 3.85 2.48
C PHE A 28 13.91 3.67 3.04
N GLN A 29 14.84 4.54 2.63
CA GLN A 29 16.24 4.45 3.06
C GLN A 29 16.42 4.62 4.57
N ASN A 30 15.57 5.42 5.21
CA ASN A 30 15.61 5.66 6.64
C ASN A 30 14.23 6.02 7.20
N GLU A 31 14.13 6.01 8.53
CA GLU A 31 12.91 6.29 9.28
C GLU A 31 12.39 7.72 9.07
N ALA A 32 13.29 8.71 8.90
CA ALA A 32 12.89 10.10 8.73
C ALA A 32 12.07 10.31 7.44
N MET A 33 12.42 9.63 6.34
CA MET A 33 11.63 9.65 5.10
C MET A 33 10.22 9.07 5.33
N THR A 34 10.13 7.93 6.02
CA THR A 34 8.85 7.31 6.35
C THR A 34 7.99 8.21 7.21
N ALA A 35 8.58 8.86 8.23
CA ALA A 35 7.88 9.78 9.12
C ALA A 35 7.32 10.99 8.38
N ILE A 36 8.06 11.54 7.40
CA ILE A 36 7.59 12.64 6.54
C ILE A 36 6.35 12.22 5.75
N ILE A 37 6.40 11.05 5.10
CA ILE A 37 5.29 10.54 4.29
C ILE A 37 4.07 10.25 5.17
N LEU A 38 4.28 9.58 6.31
CA LEU A 38 3.20 9.26 7.24
C LEU A 38 2.53 10.54 7.77
N LYS A 39 3.32 11.58 8.08
CA LYS A 39 2.79 12.87 8.51
C LYS A 39 1.98 13.55 7.41
N ASP A 40 2.43 13.50 6.17
CA ASP A 40 1.77 14.12 5.03
C ASP A 40 0.41 13.45 4.74
N PHE A 41 0.38 12.13 4.65
CA PHE A 41 -0.85 11.37 4.38
C PHE A 41 -1.85 11.34 5.56
N ASN A 42 -1.39 11.64 6.78
CA ASN A 42 -2.23 11.73 7.97
C ASN A 42 -2.38 13.17 8.51
N ALA A 43 -2.07 14.18 7.69
CA ALA A 43 -2.16 15.58 8.09
C ALA A 43 -3.63 16.01 8.36
N CYS A 44 -3.92 16.31 9.63
CA CYS A 44 -5.17 16.85 10.21
C CYS A 44 -6.43 15.96 10.10
N GLN A 45 -6.64 15.16 11.16
CA GLN A 45 -7.97 14.82 11.69
C GLN A 45 -8.24 15.71 12.92
N CYS A 46 -8.44 17.01 12.69
CA CYS A 46 -8.59 17.95 13.79
C CYS A 46 -10.01 17.87 14.38
N GLN A 47 -10.13 17.58 15.68
CA GLN A 47 -11.34 17.50 16.53
C GLN A 47 -12.62 18.16 15.95
N GLY A 48 -13.35 17.45 15.08
CA GLY A 48 -14.63 17.90 14.53
C GLY A 48 -14.58 18.76 13.25
N CYS A 49 -13.41 19.21 12.78
CA CYS A 49 -13.24 19.75 11.43
C CYS A 49 -12.79 18.65 10.47
N LYS A 50 -13.53 18.41 9.38
CA LYS A 50 -13.04 17.67 8.20
C LYS A 50 -12.09 18.56 7.38
N CYS A 51 -11.01 18.98 8.01
CA CYS A 51 -9.93 19.70 7.38
C CYS A 51 -8.95 18.64 6.81
N ARG A 52 -9.40 17.82 5.84
CA ARG A 52 -8.52 16.81 5.22
C ARG A 52 -7.54 17.55 4.32
N GLN A 53 -6.35 17.84 4.82
CA GLN A 53 -5.30 18.38 3.97
C GLN A 53 -4.89 17.28 3.00
N GLU A 54 -5.02 17.54 1.71
CA GLU A 54 -4.55 16.59 0.70
C GLU A 54 -3.03 16.39 0.84
N PRO A 55 -2.52 15.15 0.66
CA PRO A 55 -1.08 14.91 0.62
C PRO A 55 -0.42 15.82 -0.43
N ARG A 56 0.89 16.06 -0.29
CA ARG A 56 1.63 16.85 -1.27
C ARG A 56 1.40 16.29 -2.69
N SER A 57 0.90 17.14 -3.57
CA SER A 57 0.61 16.76 -4.94
C SER A 57 1.89 16.59 -5.77
N SER A 58 1.82 15.68 -6.71
CA SER A 58 2.82 15.39 -7.73
C SER A 58 2.12 15.29 -9.08
N GLN A 59 2.90 15.19 -10.16
CA GLN A 59 2.37 14.98 -11.53
C GLN A 59 1.55 13.69 -11.67
N PHE A 60 1.63 12.77 -10.71
CA PHE A 60 0.90 11.49 -10.72
C PHE A 60 -0.27 11.44 -9.73
N SER A 61 -0.47 12.46 -8.90
CA SER A 61 -1.41 12.40 -7.77
C SER A 61 -2.86 12.16 -8.21
N GLU A 62 -3.29 12.75 -9.32
CA GLU A 62 -4.62 12.55 -9.89
C GLU A 62 -4.77 11.13 -10.44
N ASN A 63 -3.85 10.69 -11.30
CA ASN A 63 -3.88 9.35 -11.91
C ASN A 63 -3.82 8.21 -10.87
N LEU A 64 -3.19 8.46 -9.73
CA LEU A 64 -3.05 7.48 -8.65
C LEU A 64 -4.14 7.60 -7.57
N HIS A 65 -5.00 8.62 -7.65
CA HIS A 65 -6.03 8.92 -6.65
C HIS A 65 -5.48 8.89 -5.22
N VAL A 66 -4.35 9.57 -4.98
CA VAL A 66 -3.60 9.47 -3.70
C VAL A 66 -4.41 9.92 -2.48
N TYR A 67 -5.48 10.67 -2.68
CA TYR A 67 -6.44 11.07 -1.64
C TYR A 67 -7.29 9.90 -1.12
N ASP A 68 -7.34 8.76 -1.82
CA ASP A 68 -8.04 7.55 -1.37
C ASP A 68 -7.12 6.58 -0.62
N TRP A 69 -5.83 6.90 -0.51
CA TRP A 69 -4.86 6.01 0.11
C TRP A 69 -4.91 6.08 1.64
N SER A 70 -4.75 4.93 2.28
CA SER A 70 -4.49 4.82 3.72
C SER A 70 -3.04 4.40 3.93
N VAL A 71 -2.27 5.21 4.65
CA VAL A 71 -0.83 5.00 4.85
C VAL A 71 -0.55 4.79 6.34
N THR A 72 0.03 3.64 6.66
CA THR A 72 0.39 3.23 8.01
C THR A 72 1.73 2.47 8.01
N TYR A 73 2.35 2.34 9.18
CA TYR A 73 3.51 1.47 9.32
C TYR A 73 3.13 0.01 9.04
N ALA A 74 3.94 -0.66 8.24
CA ALA A 74 3.82 -2.08 8.03
C ALA A 74 4.05 -2.83 9.35
N PRO A 75 3.24 -3.85 9.67
CA PRO A 75 3.54 -4.74 10.79
C PRO A 75 4.83 -5.53 10.52
N ASP A 76 5.38 -6.13 11.57
CA ASP A 76 6.44 -7.12 11.41
C ASP A 76 6.01 -8.21 10.40
N PRO A 77 6.90 -8.68 9.50
CA PRO A 77 6.57 -9.71 8.52
C PRO A 77 5.93 -10.97 9.11
N GLN A 78 6.28 -11.34 10.35
CA GLN A 78 5.71 -12.50 11.06
C GLN A 78 4.29 -12.27 11.55
N ASN A 79 3.86 -11.00 11.65
CA ASN A 79 2.53 -10.60 12.09
C ASN A 79 1.56 -10.40 10.91
N VAL A 80 2.01 -10.54 9.65
CA VAL A 80 1.15 -10.49 8.47
C VAL A 80 0.46 -11.85 8.26
N ARG A 81 -0.87 -11.84 8.13
CA ARG A 81 -1.66 -13.00 7.71
C ARG A 81 -1.97 -12.87 6.21
N TRP A 82 -1.29 -13.67 5.39
CA TRP A 82 -1.39 -13.70 3.94
C TRP A 82 -2.60 -14.49 3.42
#